data_AF-A0A1F9MVE9-F1
#
_entry.id   AF-A0A1F9MVE9-F1
#
_cell.length_a   1.000
_cell.length_b   1.000
_cell.length_c   1.000
_cell.angle_alpha   90.00
_cell.angle_beta   90.00
_cell.angle_gamma   90.00
#
_symmetry.space_group_name_H-M   'P 1'
#
loop_
_entity.id
_entity.type
_entity.pdbx_description
1 polymer ?
#
loop_
_entity_poly.entity_id
_entity_poly.type
_entity_poly.pdbx_seq_one_letter_code
_entity_poly.pdbx_strand_id
1 'polypeptide(L)' 'MRALTIRNIPDETYRALTARAQRNRRSLQQEALLLLERGRSLEKVAGLDRARSVRERLRGRKLGDTLRELGEERNR' A
#
# COMPACT_ATOMS: atom_id res chain seq x y z
N MET A 1 -1.64 -8.60 -25.19
CA MET A 1 -1.26 -9.20 -23.89
C MET A 1 -0.01 -8.47 -23.39
N ARG A 2 0.09 -8.11 -22.10
CA ARG A 2 1.33 -7.52 -21.56
C ARG A 2 2.16 -8.64 -20.95
N ALA A 3 3.45 -8.68 -21.26
CA ALA A 3 4.38 -9.68 -20.75
C ALA A 3 5.54 -8.98 -20.03
N LEU A 4 6.01 -9.58 -18.95
CA LEU A 4 7.17 -9.14 -18.19
C LEU A 4 8.16 -10.31 -18.11
N THR A 5 9.40 -10.06 -18.51
CA THR A 5 10.50 -11.03 -18.41
C THR A 5 11.51 -10.50 -17.41
N ILE A 6 11.80 -11.29 -16.39
CA ILE A 6 12.84 -10.97 -15.40
C ILE A 6 14.06 -11.83 -15.75
N ARG A 7 15.17 -11.18 -16.09
CA ARG A 7 16.44 -11.85 -16.40
C ARG A 7 17.35 -11.82 -15.17
N ASN A 8 18.28 -12.76 -15.12
CA ASN A 8 19.32 -12.85 -14.08
C ASN A 8 18.74 -12.94 -12.65
N ILE A 9 17.65 -13.70 -12.46
CA ILE A 9 17.16 -14.01 -11.12
C ILE A 9 18.18 -14.94 -10.43
N PRO A 10 18.64 -14.62 -9.20
CA PRO A 10 19.46 -15.54 -8.42
C PRO A 10 18.72 -16.87 -8.19
N ASP A 11 19.43 -17.98 -8.33
CA ASP A 11 18.85 -19.33 -8.20
C ASP A 11 18.09 -19.52 -6.89
N GLU A 12 18.61 -18.99 -5.79
CA GLU A 12 17.96 -19.01 -4.48
C GLU A 12 16.58 -18.32 -4.50
N THR A 13 16.47 -17.18 -5.19
CA THR A 13 15.24 -16.42 -5.31
C THR A 13 14.22 -17.18 -6.15
N TYR A 14 14.66 -17.77 -7.26
CA TYR A 14 13.80 -18.60 -8.10
C TYR A 14 13.25 -19.81 -7.35
N ARG A 15 14.12 -20.51 -6.61
CA ARG A 15 13.74 -21.67 -5.79
C ARG A 15 12.76 -21.28 -4.67
N ALA A 16 13.04 -20.20 -3.95
CA ALA A 16 12.16 -19.69 -2.90
C ALA A 16 10.76 -19.32 -3.45
N LEU A 17 10.71 -18.65 -4.60
CA LEU A 17 9.46 -18.29 -5.26
C LEU A 17 8.68 -19.53 -5.71
N THR A 18 9.38 -20.53 -6.25
CA THR A 18 8.78 -21.81 -6.69
C THR A 18 8.21 -22.59 -5.52
N ALA A 19 8.97 -22.75 -4.43
CA ALA A 19 8.50 -23.43 -3.22
C ALA A 19 7.26 -22.73 -2.62
N ARG A 20 7.26 -21.40 -2.62
CA ARG A 20 6.12 -20.61 -2.16
C ARG A 20 4.87 -20.81 -3.04
N ALA A 21 5.04 -20.82 -4.37
CA ALA A 21 3.95 -21.07 -5.31
C ALA A 21 3.35 -22.47 -5.11
N GLN A 22 4.19 -23.50 -4.95
CA GLN A 22 3.77 -24.87 -4.66
C GLN A 22 2.98 -24.97 -3.34
N ARG A 23 3.50 -24.36 -2.27
CA ARG A 23 2.82 -24.32 -0.96
C ARG A 23 1.43 -23.69 -1.06
N ASN A 24 1.27 -22.67 -1.91
CA ASN A 24 0.01 -21.97 -2.11
C ASN A 24 -0.88 -22.63 -3.20
N ARG A 25 -0.46 -23.77 -3.78
CA ARG A 25 -1.14 -24.46 -4.90
C ARG A 25 -1.43 -23.54 -6.09
N ARG A 26 -0.46 -22.72 -6.47
CA ARG A 26 -0.56 -21.76 -7.59
C ARG A 26 0.59 -21.94 -8.56
N SER A 27 0.41 -21.44 -9.79
CA SER A 27 1.52 -21.34 -10.73
C SER A 27 2.53 -20.29 -10.29
N LEU A 28 3.78 -20.43 -10.74
CA LEU A 28 4.85 -19.45 -10.48
C LEU A 28 4.45 -18.04 -10.97
N GLN A 29 3.79 -17.98 -12.12
CA GLN A 29 3.29 -16.74 -12.72
C GLN A 29 2.23 -16.07 -11.83
N GLN A 30 1.28 -16.85 -11.30
CA GLN A 30 0.26 -16.32 -10.39
C GLN A 30 0.87 -15.83 -9.07
N GLU A 31 1.82 -16.55 -8.48
CA GLU A 31 2.47 -16.10 -7.25
C GLU A 31 3.29 -14.82 -7.49
N ALA A 32 4.00 -14.71 -8.62
CA ALA A 32 4.73 -13.51 -9.01
C ALA A 32 3.81 -12.29 -9.17
N LEU A 33 2.68 -12.45 -9.87
CA LEU A 33 1.67 -11.39 -10.00
C LEU A 33 1.15 -10.93 -8.63
N LEU A 34 0.86 -11.86 -7.73
CA LEU A 34 0.31 -11.56 -6.41
C LEU A 34 1.34 -10.83 -5.52
N LEU A 35 2.63 -11.15 -5.66
CA LEU A 35 3.70 -10.39 -5.01
C LEU A 35 3.83 -8.96 -5.56
N LEU A 36 3.73 -8.79 -6.88
CA LEU A 36 3.73 -7.46 -7.50
C LEU A 36 2.52 -6.62 -7.05
N GLU A 37 1.34 -7.23 -6.95
CA GLU A 37 0.13 -6.55 -6.45
C GLU A 37 0.24 -6.15 -4.99
N ARG A 38 0.85 -7.01 -4.16
CA ARG A 38 1.15 -6.69 -2.75
C ARG A 38 2.14 -5.55 -2.65
N GLY A 39 3.22 -5.57 -3.43
CA GLY A 39 4.19 -4.47 -3.51
C GLY A 39 3.52 -3.15 -3.88
N ARG A 40 2.68 -3.16 -4.93
CA ARG A 40 1.86 -2.00 -5.33
C ARG A 40 0.93 -1.52 -4.21
N SER A 41 0.35 -2.45 -3.45
CA SER A 41 -0.55 -2.10 -2.35
C SER A 41 0.20 -1.49 -1.18
N LEU A 42 1.40 -1.99 -0.86
CA LEU A 42 2.28 -1.40 0.15
C LEU A 42 2.72 0.01 -0.25
N GLU A 43 2.98 0.24 -1.54
CA GLU A 43 3.29 1.56 -2.09
C GLU A 43 2.07 2.51 -2.08
N LYS A 44 0.87 2.01 -2.42
CA LYS A 44 -0.40 2.78 -2.36
C LYS A 44 -0.89 3.05 -0.94
N VAL A 45 -0.41 2.31 0.07
CA VAL A 45 -0.73 2.57 1.48
C VAL A 45 0.07 3.76 2.03
N ALA A 46 0.99 4.34 1.27
CA ALA A 46 1.79 5.48 1.69
C ALA A 46 0.95 6.77 1.78
N GLY A 47 0.20 6.94 2.88
CA GLY A 47 -0.26 8.18 3.52
C GLY A 47 -0.99 9.25 2.68
N LEU A 48 -0.40 9.68 1.57
CA LEU A 48 -0.80 10.77 0.71
C LEU A 48 -2.13 10.54 -0.01
N ASP A 49 -2.42 9.33 -0.49
CA ASP A 49 -3.71 9.04 -1.13
C ASP A 49 -4.85 9.03 -0.12
N ARG A 50 -4.59 8.51 1.10
CA ARG A 50 -5.52 8.58 2.22
C ARG A 50 -5.71 10.01 2.72
N ALA A 51 -4.62 10.77 2.84
CA ALA A 51 -4.68 12.17 3.23
C ALA A 51 -5.39 13.01 2.16
N ARG A 52 -5.20 12.70 0.88
CA ARG A 52 -5.91 13.33 -0.24
C ARG A 52 -7.40 13.03 -0.17
N SER A 53 -7.81 11.77 0.03
CA SER A 53 -9.23 11.41 0.15
C SER A 53 -9.89 12.04 1.37
N VAL A 54 -9.17 12.13 2.50
CA VAL A 54 -9.64 12.84 3.69
C VAL A 54 -9.77 14.34 3.43
N ARG A 55 -8.78 14.98 2.79
CA ARG A 55 -8.85 16.40 2.40
C ARG A 55 -10.02 16.69 1.47
N GLU A 56 -10.25 15.87 0.44
CA GLU A 56 -11.40 16.03 -0.45
C GLU A 56 -12.72 15.83 0.30
N ARG A 57 -12.82 14.83 1.19
CA ARG A 57 -14.04 14.59 1.98
C ARG A 57 -14.36 15.71 2.96
N LEU A 58 -13.34 16.38 3.49
CA LEU A 58 -13.47 17.50 4.44
C LEU A 58 -13.46 18.87 3.74
N ARG A 59 -13.32 18.89 2.41
CA ARG A 59 -13.28 20.13 1.63
C ARG A 59 -14.60 20.87 1.78
N GLY A 60 -14.53 22.14 2.15
CA GLY A 60 -15.71 22.99 2.35
C GLY A 60 -16.37 22.87 3.73
N ARG A 61 -15.88 22.00 4.62
CA ARG A 61 -16.31 22.03 6.03
C ARG A 61 -15.50 23.05 6.82
N LYS A 62 -16.16 23.83 7.67
CA LYS A 62 -15.49 24.56 8.75
C LYS A 62 -15.00 23.53 9.77
N LEU A 63 -13.71 23.25 9.75
CA LEU A 63 -13.07 22.48 10.81
C LEU A 63 -12.94 23.39 12.03
N GLY A 64 -13.22 22.88 13.22
CA GLY A 64 -13.04 23.61 14.47
C GLY A 64 -11.58 24.00 14.67
N ASP A 65 -11.35 25.13 15.31
CA ASP A 65 -10.00 25.57 15.66
C ASP A 65 -9.64 24.97 17.02
N THR A 66 -9.11 23.75 16.98
CA THR A 66 -8.74 22.99 18.18
C THR A 66 -7.74 23.73 19.06
N LEU A 67 -6.89 24.61 18.49
CA LEU A 67 -5.95 25.41 19.28
C LEU A 67 -6.67 26.48 20.09
N ARG A 68 -7.68 27.11 19.49
CA ARG A 68 -8.52 28.08 20.18
C ARG A 68 -9.36 27.42 21.27
N GLU A 69 -9.97 26.27 20.97
CA GLU A 69 -10.77 25.51 21.92
C GLU A 69 -9.94 25.06 23.15
N LEU A 70 -8.70 24.59 22.93
CA LEU A 70 -7.77 24.24 24.02
C LEU A 70 -7.31 25.44 24.85
N GLY A 71 -7.17 26.62 24.23
CA GLY A 71 -6.82 27.86 24.93
C GLY A 71 -7.97 28.36 25.83
N GLU A 72 -9.21 28.23 25.36
CA GLU A 72 -10.41 28.56 26.14
C GLU A 72 -10.60 27.59 27.32
N GLU A 73 -10.25 26.30 27.17
CA GLU A 73 -10.30 25.31 28.23
C GLU A 73 -9.21 25.48 29.31
N ARG A 74 -8.01 25.95 28.94
CA ARG A 74 -6.92 26.24 29.91
C ARG A 74 -7.16 27.48 30.77
N ASN A 75 -8.01 28.40 30.33
CA ASN A 75 -8.31 29.65 31.04
C ASN A 75 -9.61 29.58 31.87
N ARG A 76 -10.18 28.39 32.03
CA ARG A 76 -11.39 28.11 32.81
C ARG A 76 -11.03 27.41 34.13
#